data_AF-C4FD29-F1
#
_entry.id   AF-C4FD29-F1
#
_cell.length_a   1.000
_cell.length_b   1.000
_cell.length_c   1.000
_cell.angle_alpha   90.00
_cell.angle_beta   90.00
_cell.angle_gamma   90.00
#
_symmetry.space_group_name_H-M   'P 1'
#
loop_
_entity.id
_entity.type
_entity.pdbx_description
1 polymer ?
#
loop_
_entity_poly.entity_id
_entity_poly.type
_entity_poly.pdbx_seq_one_letter_code
_entity_poly.pdbx_strand_id
1 'polypeptide(L)'
;MICLRSLTAFWTSDAYLNGNRYQTTPAPESPDSNPLLKWTVTTENACVKTLSDLGTQASAYTSLTGTFILEWLRKPEYWSEGGSGTQALWHAYTPEPVTPSELALSRQACGVACDAQPVVKGTLSNRDIAHMAATSLGYLTWGVTNDPMDYGLGDLGGWALDLLQIWGSYLANAPKGDRASWLHTHLGEQDARMGFSYSDVLAYCDAWLLARSMQSNSSERSLSAAMRDTFVQSETNRIKRFYQSRFKGSADNLVIAFRKLVDGIDVGKFENIAASFTQWLLTQVAHASRLPNQMETDTLALIYAAFLENMGR
;
A
#
# COMPACT_ATOMS: atom_id res chain seq x y z
N MET A 1 15.97 -16.36 -26.42
CA MET A 1 15.06 -16.76 -25.32
C MET A 1 15.88 -17.49 -24.27
N ILE A 2 16.33 -16.78 -23.24
CA ILE A 2 16.80 -17.40 -22.00
C ILE A 2 15.53 -17.67 -21.19
N CYS A 3 15.31 -18.91 -20.78
CA CYS A 3 14.09 -19.33 -20.08
C CYS A 3 14.04 -18.64 -18.70
N LEU A 4 12.99 -17.85 -18.41
CA LEU A 4 12.82 -17.17 -17.10
C LEU A 4 12.88 -18.14 -15.91
N ARG A 5 12.53 -19.43 -16.12
CA ARG A 5 12.67 -20.51 -15.14
C ARG A 5 14.10 -20.77 -14.69
N SER A 6 15.09 -20.49 -15.55
CA SER A 6 16.51 -20.70 -15.25
C SER A 6 17.10 -19.58 -14.39
N LEU A 7 16.54 -18.36 -14.50
CA LEU A 7 16.94 -17.22 -13.66
C LEU A 7 16.31 -17.32 -12.27
N THR A 8 15.03 -17.69 -12.16
CA THR A 8 14.37 -17.93 -10.86
C THR A 8 15.13 -18.97 -10.02
N ALA A 9 15.57 -20.08 -10.62
CA ALA A 9 16.34 -21.11 -9.92
C ALA A 9 17.71 -20.63 -9.39
N PHE A 10 18.32 -19.62 -10.02
CA PHE A 10 19.61 -19.06 -9.59
C PHE A 10 19.43 -18.16 -8.35
N TRP A 11 18.33 -17.41 -8.30
CA TRP A 11 17.99 -16.48 -7.21
C TRP A 11 17.32 -17.15 -5.99
N THR A 12 16.78 -18.36 -6.14
CA THR A 12 16.16 -19.14 -5.05
C THR A 12 17.14 -20.01 -4.26
N SER A 13 18.45 -19.93 -4.52
CA SER A 13 19.42 -20.67 -3.71
C SER A 13 19.52 -20.07 -2.31
N ASP A 14 19.51 -20.93 -1.28
CA ASP A 14 19.60 -20.57 0.15
C ASP A 14 20.80 -19.66 0.50
N ALA A 15 21.77 -19.52 -0.41
CA ALA A 15 22.92 -18.64 -0.27
C ALA A 15 22.60 -17.14 -0.41
N TYR A 16 21.50 -16.76 -1.07
CA TYR A 16 21.09 -15.35 -1.26
C TYR A 16 19.86 -14.95 -0.43
N LEU A 17 19.11 -15.93 0.05
CA LEU A 17 18.02 -15.71 0.98
C LEU A 17 18.62 -15.63 2.39
N ASN A 18 18.73 -14.42 2.94
CA ASN A 18 18.95 -14.23 4.37
C ASN A 18 17.72 -14.75 5.14
N GLY A 19 17.58 -16.08 5.25
CA GLY A 19 16.44 -16.81 5.85
C GLY A 19 16.24 -16.56 7.35
N ASN A 20 16.91 -15.56 7.92
CA ASN A 20 16.77 -15.15 9.31
C ASN A 20 16.35 -13.68 9.48
N ARG A 21 16.14 -12.91 8.40
CA ARG A 21 15.90 -11.46 8.54
C ARG A 21 14.47 -11.11 8.97
N TYR A 22 13.49 -11.93 8.61
CA TYR A 22 12.08 -11.71 8.92
C TYR A 22 11.56 -12.89 9.73
N GLN A 23 11.84 -12.88 11.04
CA GLN A 23 11.29 -13.85 11.98
C GLN A 23 9.78 -13.95 11.79
N THR A 24 9.26 -15.18 11.80
CA THR A 24 7.83 -15.43 11.84
C THR A 24 7.24 -14.77 13.09
N THR A 25 6.42 -13.74 12.89
CA THR A 25 5.55 -13.30 13.97
C THR A 25 4.52 -14.40 14.21
N PRO A 26 4.29 -14.82 15.47
CA PRO A 26 3.22 -15.77 15.77
C PRO A 26 1.89 -15.17 15.34
N ALA A 27 0.94 -16.03 14.94
CA ALA A 27 -0.43 -15.57 14.75
C ALA A 27 -0.94 -15.03 16.10
N PRO A 28 -1.72 -13.93 16.10
CA PRO A 28 -2.29 -13.43 17.34
C PRO A 28 -3.30 -14.46 17.88
N GLU A 29 -3.39 -14.56 19.21
CA GLU A 29 -4.38 -15.44 19.88
C GLU A 29 -5.82 -15.06 19.51
N SER A 30 -6.05 -13.78 19.25
CA SER A 30 -7.30 -13.25 18.73
C SER A 30 -7.04 -11.97 17.92
N PRO A 31 -7.73 -11.74 16.78
CA PRO A 31 -7.65 -10.46 16.08
C PRO A 31 -8.06 -9.29 16.98
N ASP A 32 -8.97 -9.49 17.95
CA ASP A 32 -9.45 -8.45 18.88
C ASP A 32 -8.38 -7.94 19.85
N SER A 33 -7.25 -8.66 19.98
CA SER A 33 -6.09 -8.20 20.73
C SER A 33 -5.27 -7.14 19.98
N ASN A 34 -5.48 -7.00 18.66
CA ASN A 34 -4.74 -6.06 17.84
C ASN A 34 -5.08 -4.60 18.22
N PRO A 35 -4.10 -3.77 18.64
CA PRO A 35 -4.37 -2.41 19.09
C PRO A 35 -5.01 -1.52 18.03
N LEU A 36 -4.61 -1.68 16.76
CA LEU A 36 -5.18 -0.91 15.66
C LEU A 36 -6.64 -1.30 15.40
N LEU A 37 -6.95 -2.61 15.37
CA LEU A 37 -8.36 -3.05 15.24
C LEU A 37 -9.21 -2.52 16.40
N LYS A 38 -8.71 -2.61 17.64
CA LYS A 38 -9.43 -2.15 18.82
C LYS A 38 -9.69 -0.64 18.76
N TRP A 39 -8.68 0.13 18.36
CA TRP A 39 -8.81 1.56 18.08
C TRP A 39 -9.89 1.81 17.02
N THR A 40 -9.80 1.14 15.86
CA THR A 40 -10.74 1.29 14.75
C THR A 40 -12.17 0.98 15.15
N VAL A 41 -12.43 -0.09 15.90
CA VAL A 41 -13.77 -0.43 16.38
C VAL A 41 -14.34 0.70 17.24
N THR A 42 -13.55 1.24 18.15
CA THR A 42 -13.98 2.38 18.99
C THR A 42 -14.23 3.63 18.15
N THR A 43 -13.36 3.93 17.19
CA THR A 43 -13.50 5.08 16.30
C THR A 43 -14.72 4.97 15.40
N GLU A 44 -14.99 3.81 14.79
CA GLU A 44 -16.19 3.58 13.98
C GLU A 44 -17.47 3.82 14.80
N ASN A 45 -17.54 3.28 16.03
CA ASN A 45 -18.65 3.54 16.94
C ASN A 45 -18.86 5.04 17.18
N ALA A 46 -17.78 5.77 17.46
CA ALA A 46 -17.83 7.19 17.74
C ALA A 46 -18.24 8.02 16.51
N CYS A 47 -17.72 7.67 15.32
CA CYS A 47 -18.11 8.30 14.06
C CYS A 47 -19.59 8.06 13.75
N VAL A 48 -20.07 6.81 13.83
CA VAL A 48 -21.48 6.47 13.58
C VAL A 48 -22.40 7.25 14.53
N LYS A 49 -22.05 7.31 15.82
CA LYS A 49 -22.80 8.11 16.79
C LYS A 49 -22.82 9.59 16.41
N THR A 50 -21.67 10.17 16.08
CA THR A 50 -21.57 11.59 15.71
C THR A 50 -22.37 11.90 14.45
N LEU A 51 -22.32 11.03 13.44
CA LEU A 51 -23.12 11.16 12.22
C LEU A 51 -24.62 11.04 12.50
N SER A 52 -25.03 10.16 13.41
CA SER A 52 -26.43 10.02 13.82
C SER A 52 -26.93 11.28 14.54
N ASP A 53 -26.09 11.86 15.41
CA ASP A 53 -26.40 13.07 16.17
C ASP A 53 -26.56 14.32 15.26
N LEU A 54 -25.93 14.33 14.07
CA LEU A 54 -26.07 15.39 13.06
C LEU A 54 -27.36 15.33 12.24
N GLY A 55 -28.15 14.26 12.37
CA GLY A 55 -29.45 14.10 11.71
C GLY A 55 -29.40 13.31 10.39
N THR A 56 -30.55 13.23 9.73
CA THR A 56 -30.82 12.25 8.66
C THR A 56 -29.91 12.39 7.44
N GLN A 57 -29.47 13.60 7.11
CA GLN A 57 -28.61 13.85 5.96
C GLN A 57 -27.17 13.30 6.13
N ALA A 58 -26.57 13.46 7.32
CA ALA A 58 -25.24 12.91 7.62
C ALA A 58 -25.29 11.39 7.83
N SER A 59 -26.38 10.87 8.40
CA SER A 59 -26.58 9.44 8.63
C SER A 59 -26.57 8.59 7.34
N ALA A 60 -26.87 9.21 6.19
CA ALA A 60 -26.81 8.56 4.89
C ALA A 60 -25.38 8.13 4.48
N TYR A 61 -24.36 8.71 5.10
CA TYR A 61 -22.94 8.42 4.82
C TYR A 61 -22.28 7.51 5.85
N THR A 62 -23.04 6.91 6.76
CA THR A 62 -22.52 5.97 7.77
C THR A 62 -21.76 4.79 7.14
N SER A 63 -22.15 4.33 5.96
CA SER A 63 -21.43 3.29 5.20
C SER A 63 -20.01 3.70 4.76
N LEU A 64 -19.69 4.99 4.74
CA LEU A 64 -18.37 5.54 4.43
C LEU A 64 -17.50 5.78 5.67
N THR A 65 -17.97 5.41 6.87
CA THR A 65 -17.22 5.63 8.13
C THR A 65 -15.79 5.09 8.05
N GLY A 66 -15.60 3.87 7.52
CA GLY A 66 -14.27 3.30 7.32
C GLY A 66 -13.39 4.17 6.40
N THR A 67 -13.95 4.71 5.32
CA THR A 67 -13.25 5.62 4.40
C THR A 67 -12.85 6.92 5.10
N PHE A 68 -13.74 7.54 5.88
CA PHE A 68 -13.43 8.76 6.62
C PHE A 68 -12.32 8.56 7.66
N ILE A 69 -12.30 7.41 8.33
CA ILE A 69 -11.23 7.06 9.26
C ILE A 69 -9.89 6.92 8.52
N LEU A 70 -9.87 6.27 7.34
CA LEU A 70 -8.66 6.18 6.53
C LEU A 70 -8.21 7.56 6.03
N GLU A 71 -9.13 8.42 5.62
CA GLU A 71 -8.83 9.81 5.19
C GLU A 71 -8.16 10.60 6.33
N TRP A 72 -8.58 10.39 7.58
CA TRP A 72 -7.94 10.98 8.75
C TRP A 72 -6.56 10.35 9.03
N LEU A 73 -6.45 9.02 9.01
CA LEU A 73 -5.21 8.30 9.33
C LEU A 73 -4.04 8.61 8.39
N ARG A 74 -4.29 8.91 7.10
CA ARG A 74 -3.22 9.28 6.16
C ARG A 74 -2.62 10.67 6.38
N LYS A 75 -3.28 11.53 7.17
CA LYS A 75 -2.88 12.93 7.38
C LYS A 75 -1.96 13.06 8.60
N PRO A 76 -0.94 13.93 8.58
CA PRO A 76 -0.59 14.85 7.50
C PRO A 76 0.38 14.28 6.46
N GLU A 77 0.92 13.08 6.68
CA GLU A 77 2.09 12.54 5.97
C GLU A 77 1.83 12.45 4.46
N TYR A 78 0.66 11.95 4.09
CA TYR A 78 0.25 11.75 2.70
C TYR A 78 -0.76 12.79 2.23
N TRP A 79 -1.32 13.63 3.10
CA TRP A 79 -2.33 14.60 2.70
C TRP A 79 -2.35 15.79 3.65
N SER A 80 -2.22 17.01 3.12
CA SER A 80 -2.22 18.26 3.90
C SER A 80 -2.76 19.44 3.09
N GLU A 81 -3.54 20.30 3.73
CA GLU A 81 -4.09 21.48 3.06
C GLU A 81 -3.00 22.47 2.64
N GLY A 82 -3.14 23.05 1.44
CA GLY A 82 -2.22 24.06 0.92
C GLY A 82 -0.83 23.53 0.52
N GLY A 83 -0.63 22.22 0.50
CA GLY A 83 0.66 21.61 0.14
C GLY A 83 1.05 21.82 -1.33
N SER A 84 2.35 21.97 -1.58
CA SER A 84 2.96 22.01 -2.92
C SER A 84 3.69 20.70 -3.23
N GLY A 85 4.03 20.46 -4.50
CA GLY A 85 4.79 19.28 -4.91
C GLY A 85 4.02 17.96 -4.75
N THR A 86 4.57 17.01 -3.97
CA THR A 86 4.00 15.67 -3.79
C THR A 86 2.61 15.67 -3.14
N GLN A 87 2.28 16.69 -2.34
CA GLN A 87 0.95 16.83 -1.73
C GLN A 87 -0.16 17.01 -2.78
N ALA A 88 0.10 17.76 -3.86
CA ALA A 88 -0.85 17.90 -4.96
C ALA A 88 -1.09 16.57 -5.69
N LEU A 89 -0.06 15.71 -5.79
CA LEU A 89 -0.22 14.37 -6.35
C LEU A 89 -1.09 13.49 -5.46
N TRP A 90 -0.91 13.56 -4.15
CA TRP A 90 -1.76 12.82 -3.22
C TRP A 90 -3.21 13.29 -3.22
N HIS A 91 -3.46 14.60 -3.39
CA HIS A 91 -4.81 15.15 -3.54
C HIS A 91 -5.49 14.64 -4.82
N ALA A 92 -4.73 14.48 -5.91
CA ALA A 92 -5.24 13.89 -7.15
C ALA A 92 -5.44 12.38 -7.02
N TYR A 93 -4.52 11.70 -6.33
CA TYR A 93 -4.50 10.25 -6.20
C TYR A 93 -5.55 9.72 -5.21
N THR A 94 -5.78 10.43 -4.12
CA THR A 94 -6.73 10.04 -3.07
C THR A 94 -7.57 11.27 -2.67
N PRO A 95 -8.50 11.71 -3.54
CA PRO A 95 -9.23 12.95 -3.34
C PRO A 95 -10.18 12.90 -2.14
N GLU A 96 -10.53 14.06 -1.59
CA GLU A 96 -11.63 14.23 -0.63
C GLU A 96 -12.75 15.02 -1.31
N PRO A 97 -13.71 14.36 -1.97
CA PRO A 97 -14.80 15.07 -2.62
C PRO A 97 -15.56 15.93 -1.60
N VAL A 98 -15.82 17.17 -1.99
CA VAL A 98 -16.56 18.16 -1.19
C VAL A 98 -18.02 18.32 -1.63
N THR A 99 -18.39 17.63 -2.71
CA THR A 99 -19.75 17.58 -3.23
C THR A 99 -20.27 16.14 -3.17
N PRO A 100 -21.49 15.92 -2.65
CA PRO A 100 -22.37 16.91 -2.00
C PRO A 100 -21.78 17.42 -0.66
N SER A 101 -22.22 18.58 -0.19
CA SER A 101 -21.68 19.24 1.02
C SER A 101 -21.78 18.39 2.29
N GLU A 102 -22.80 17.55 2.35
CA GLU A 102 -23.09 16.62 3.42
C GLU A 102 -22.00 15.56 3.56
N LEU A 103 -21.30 15.22 2.47
CA LEU A 103 -20.14 14.34 2.50
C LEU A 103 -18.97 15.00 3.24
N ALA A 104 -18.70 16.27 2.95
CA ALA A 104 -17.65 17.04 3.63
C ALA A 104 -17.98 17.22 5.12
N LEU A 105 -19.24 17.53 5.45
CA LEU A 105 -19.72 17.60 6.83
C LEU A 105 -19.54 16.26 7.57
N SER A 106 -19.91 15.15 6.93
CA SER A 106 -19.81 13.81 7.51
C SER A 106 -18.34 13.42 7.77
N ARG A 107 -17.46 13.71 6.81
CA ARG A 107 -16.01 13.53 6.97
C ARG A 107 -15.48 14.34 8.15
N GLN A 108 -15.82 15.62 8.23
CA GLN A 108 -15.38 16.50 9.31
C GLN A 108 -15.86 15.99 10.67
N ALA A 109 -17.12 15.56 10.75
CA ALA A 109 -17.71 15.01 11.97
C ALA A 109 -17.00 13.73 12.44
N CYS A 110 -16.71 12.82 11.51
CA CYS A 110 -15.91 11.63 11.84
C CYS A 110 -14.46 12.00 12.20
N GLY A 111 -13.89 13.05 11.59
CA GLY A 111 -12.60 13.62 11.98
C GLY A 111 -12.55 14.04 13.45
N VAL A 112 -13.59 14.74 13.94
CA VAL A 112 -13.71 15.09 15.38
C VAL A 112 -13.71 13.84 16.26
N ALA A 113 -14.40 12.78 15.84
CA ALA A 113 -14.41 11.51 16.56
C ALA A 113 -13.04 10.81 16.56
N CYS A 114 -12.27 10.94 15.48
CA CYS A 114 -10.89 10.45 15.38
C CYS A 114 -9.93 11.25 16.27
N ASP A 115 -10.04 12.58 16.27
CA ASP A 115 -9.22 13.48 17.12
C ASP A 115 -9.42 13.22 18.62
N ALA A 116 -10.61 12.75 19.02
CA ALA A 116 -10.92 12.39 20.39
C ALA A 116 -10.31 11.05 20.84
N GLN A 117 -9.76 10.24 19.92
CA GLN A 117 -9.16 8.96 20.26
C GLN A 117 -7.70 9.11 20.71
N PRO A 118 -7.16 8.13 21.47
CA PRO A 118 -5.73 8.06 21.72
C PRO A 118 -4.93 8.01 20.42
N VAL A 119 -3.73 8.59 20.44
CA VAL A 119 -2.81 8.53 19.30
C VAL A 119 -2.49 7.07 18.98
N VAL A 120 -2.73 6.65 17.73
CA VAL A 120 -2.44 5.29 17.26
C VAL A 120 -1.23 5.24 16.33
N LYS A 121 -1.00 6.29 15.53
CA LYS A 121 0.14 6.38 14.60
C LYS A 121 1.46 6.47 15.37
N GLY A 122 2.48 5.77 14.89
CA GLY A 122 3.80 5.70 15.53
C GLY A 122 3.86 4.91 16.84
N THR A 123 2.75 4.33 17.31
CA THR A 123 2.74 3.52 18.54
C THR A 123 3.04 2.04 18.31
N LEU A 124 2.96 1.59 17.05
CA LEU A 124 3.22 0.22 16.63
C LEU A 124 4.47 0.21 15.75
N SER A 125 5.59 -0.29 16.27
CA SER A 125 6.92 -0.17 15.66
C SER A 125 7.02 -0.73 14.23
N ASN A 126 6.20 -1.71 13.89
CA ASN A 126 6.22 -2.41 12.59
C ASN A 126 4.97 -2.09 11.74
N ARG A 127 4.33 -0.94 11.96
CA ARG A 127 3.14 -0.53 11.21
C ARG A 127 3.25 0.91 10.77
N ASP A 128 3.35 1.08 9.46
CA ASP A 128 3.05 2.37 8.85
C ASP A 128 1.55 2.49 8.62
N ILE A 129 0.87 3.08 9.61
CA ILE A 129 -0.59 3.25 9.57
C ILE A 129 -0.99 4.32 8.56
N ALA A 130 -0.18 5.36 8.38
CA ALA A 130 -0.48 6.44 7.45
C ALA A 130 -0.36 5.95 6.00
N HIS A 131 0.70 5.19 5.70
CA HIS A 131 0.89 4.54 4.42
C HIS A 131 -0.26 3.56 4.14
N MET A 132 -0.57 2.66 5.09
CA MET A 132 -1.68 1.70 4.94
C MET A 132 -2.98 2.42 4.61
N ALA A 133 -3.27 3.52 5.30
CA ALA A 133 -4.48 4.31 5.05
C ALA A 133 -4.48 4.97 3.67
N ALA A 134 -3.37 5.60 3.26
CA ALA A 134 -3.23 6.22 1.94
C ALA A 134 -3.38 5.20 0.82
N THR A 135 -2.72 4.03 0.93
CA THR A 135 -2.83 2.94 -0.05
C THR A 135 -4.25 2.38 -0.11
N SER A 136 -4.91 2.17 1.05
CA SER A 136 -6.29 1.68 1.08
C SER A 136 -7.23 2.64 0.35
N LEU A 137 -7.08 3.95 0.56
CA LEU A 137 -7.85 4.97 -0.17
C LEU A 137 -7.55 4.97 -1.66
N GLY A 138 -6.30 4.72 -2.06
CA GLY A 138 -5.93 4.51 -3.46
C GLY A 138 -6.73 3.37 -4.07
N TYR A 139 -6.76 2.20 -3.44
CA TYR A 139 -7.56 1.06 -3.90
C TYR A 139 -9.07 1.32 -3.86
N LEU A 140 -9.58 2.03 -2.86
CA LEU A 140 -11.00 2.39 -2.77
C LEU A 140 -11.42 3.37 -3.88
N THR A 141 -10.51 4.26 -4.30
CA THR A 141 -10.75 5.27 -5.34
C THR A 141 -10.66 4.65 -6.74
N TRP A 142 -9.60 3.88 -7.00
CA TRP A 142 -9.26 3.40 -8.34
C TRP A 142 -9.65 1.96 -8.61
N GLY A 143 -10.11 1.24 -7.59
CA GLY A 143 -10.39 -0.18 -7.65
C GLY A 143 -9.15 -1.05 -7.38
N VAL A 144 -9.43 -2.31 -7.06
CA VAL A 144 -8.43 -3.37 -7.01
C VAL A 144 -8.42 -4.10 -8.35
N THR A 145 -7.27 -4.18 -9.02
CA THR A 145 -7.17 -4.95 -10.27
C THR A 145 -7.35 -6.44 -10.01
N ASN A 146 -8.17 -7.08 -10.85
CA ASN A 146 -8.42 -8.52 -10.79
C ASN A 146 -7.48 -9.32 -11.71
N ASP A 147 -6.82 -8.65 -12.66
CA ASP A 147 -5.82 -9.27 -13.52
C ASP A 147 -4.47 -9.33 -12.78
N PRO A 148 -3.95 -10.53 -12.47
CA PRO A 148 -2.67 -10.65 -11.78
C PRO A 148 -1.48 -10.16 -12.63
N MET A 149 -1.63 -10.04 -13.95
CA MET A 149 -0.59 -9.61 -14.90
C MET A 149 -0.71 -8.13 -15.27
N ASP A 150 -1.59 -7.39 -14.61
CA ASP A 150 -1.76 -5.95 -14.82
C ASP A 150 -1.52 -5.17 -13.55
N TYR A 151 -1.20 -3.89 -13.66
CA TYR A 151 -1.24 -2.97 -12.51
C TYR A 151 -2.55 -2.17 -12.55
N GLY A 152 -3.06 -1.78 -11.38
CA GLY A 152 -4.13 -0.79 -11.27
C GLY A 152 -3.58 0.52 -10.73
N LEU A 153 -4.29 1.64 -10.95
CA LEU A 153 -3.88 2.92 -10.35
C LEU A 153 -3.85 2.84 -8.81
N GLY A 154 -4.69 2.01 -8.19
CA GLY A 154 -4.64 1.71 -6.76
C GLY A 154 -3.31 1.10 -6.28
N ASP A 155 -2.52 0.47 -7.17
CA ASP A 155 -1.21 -0.08 -6.82
C ASP A 155 -0.12 0.99 -6.65
N LEU A 156 -0.32 2.19 -7.22
CA LEU A 156 0.66 3.29 -7.18
C LEU A 156 0.95 3.80 -5.77
N GLY A 157 -0.02 3.68 -4.85
CA GLY A 157 0.17 4.07 -3.45
C GLY A 157 0.84 3.00 -2.60
N GLY A 158 1.41 1.95 -3.19
CA GLY A 158 2.06 0.86 -2.47
C GLY A 158 3.16 0.21 -3.31
N TRP A 159 3.13 -1.13 -3.43
CA TRP A 159 4.22 -1.93 -4.01
C TRP A 159 4.83 -1.39 -5.31
N ALA A 160 4.01 -0.83 -6.21
CA ALA A 160 4.44 -0.40 -7.52
C ALA A 160 5.36 0.82 -7.44
N LEU A 161 5.05 1.79 -6.59
CA LEU A 161 5.88 2.98 -6.40
C LEU A 161 7.03 2.70 -5.44
N ASP A 162 6.82 1.90 -4.38
CA ASP A 162 7.90 1.52 -3.45
C ASP A 162 9.04 0.78 -4.18
N LEU A 163 8.71 -0.07 -5.16
CA LEU A 163 9.73 -0.70 -6.03
C LEU A 163 10.51 0.31 -6.87
N LEU A 164 9.88 1.40 -7.30
CA LEU A 164 10.58 2.46 -8.01
C LEU A 164 11.39 3.34 -7.06
N GLN A 165 10.93 3.54 -5.83
CA GLN A 165 11.65 4.30 -4.80
C GLN A 165 12.93 3.59 -4.36
N ILE A 166 12.89 2.27 -4.12
CA ILE A 166 14.12 1.51 -3.83
C ILE A 166 15.09 1.53 -5.03
N TRP A 167 14.56 1.59 -6.26
CA TRP A 167 15.38 1.79 -7.45
C TRP A 167 16.03 3.18 -7.50
N GLY A 168 15.30 4.24 -7.16
CA GLY A 168 15.87 5.58 -7.00
C GLY A 168 16.99 5.61 -5.95
N SER A 169 16.77 4.96 -4.81
CA SER A 169 17.78 4.79 -3.76
C SER A 169 19.02 4.03 -4.24
N TYR A 170 18.84 2.94 -5.01
CA TYR A 170 19.95 2.20 -5.62
C TYR A 170 20.81 3.12 -6.53
N LEU A 171 20.17 3.91 -7.39
CA LEU A 171 20.85 4.85 -8.28
C LEU A 171 21.60 5.95 -7.51
N ALA A 172 20.99 6.49 -6.46
CA ALA A 172 21.56 7.57 -5.66
C ALA A 172 22.79 7.13 -4.84
N ASN A 173 22.81 5.87 -4.39
CA ASN A 173 23.89 5.36 -3.53
C ASN A 173 25.08 4.76 -4.29
N ALA A 174 25.01 4.67 -5.62
CA ALA A 174 26.07 4.16 -6.51
C ALA A 174 26.85 2.96 -5.90
N PRO A 175 26.18 1.89 -5.48
CA PRO A 175 26.78 0.88 -4.63
C PRO A 175 27.93 0.15 -5.34
N LYS A 176 29.01 -0.11 -4.60
CA LYS A 176 30.11 -0.98 -5.03
C LYS A 176 29.70 -2.44 -4.80
N GLY A 177 28.87 -3.00 -5.69
CA GLY A 177 28.40 -4.37 -5.59
C GLY A 177 27.44 -4.75 -6.71
N ASP A 178 27.14 -6.05 -6.83
CA ASP A 178 26.06 -6.51 -7.69
C ASP A 178 24.72 -5.95 -7.18
N ARG A 179 23.88 -5.51 -8.12
CA ARG A 179 22.55 -4.93 -7.86
C ARG A 179 21.66 -5.85 -7.05
N ALA A 180 21.66 -7.13 -7.37
CA ALA A 180 20.77 -8.06 -6.69
C ALA A 180 21.17 -8.22 -5.22
N SER A 181 22.46 -8.34 -4.95
CA SER A 181 23.01 -8.35 -3.59
C SER A 181 22.63 -7.09 -2.80
N TRP A 182 22.68 -5.91 -3.44
CA TRP A 182 22.24 -4.66 -2.82
C TRP A 182 20.73 -4.67 -2.52
N LEU A 183 19.90 -5.07 -3.47
CA LEU A 183 18.45 -5.15 -3.29
C LEU A 183 18.06 -6.16 -2.21
N HIS A 184 18.69 -7.34 -2.16
CA HIS A 184 18.47 -8.31 -1.07
C HIS A 184 18.82 -7.73 0.31
N THR A 185 19.79 -6.81 0.37
CA THR A 185 20.23 -6.18 1.62
C THR A 185 19.32 -5.03 2.04
N HIS A 186 18.63 -4.36 1.14
CA HIS A 186 17.86 -3.15 1.48
C HIS A 186 16.35 -3.28 1.32
N LEU A 187 15.87 -4.25 0.54
CA LEU A 187 14.45 -4.49 0.38
C LEU A 187 13.84 -5.03 1.68
N GLY A 188 12.85 -4.30 2.20
CA GLY A 188 12.19 -4.61 3.46
C GLY A 188 13.04 -4.32 4.69
N GLU A 189 14.16 -3.59 4.56
CA GLU A 189 14.98 -3.25 5.72
C GLU A 189 14.15 -2.51 6.78
N GLN A 190 14.44 -2.72 8.07
CA GLN A 190 13.66 -2.13 9.16
C GLN A 190 13.76 -0.59 9.19
N ASP A 191 14.81 -0.04 8.58
CA ASP A 191 15.00 1.40 8.46
C ASP A 191 14.44 1.89 7.12
N ALA A 192 13.56 2.90 7.17
CA ALA A 192 12.94 3.51 5.99
C ALA A 192 13.91 4.32 5.11
N ARG A 193 15.21 4.40 5.47
CA ARG A 193 16.25 5.13 4.72
C ARG A 193 16.28 4.89 3.21
N MET A 194 15.92 3.68 2.77
CA MET A 194 16.00 3.30 1.35
C MET A 194 14.65 3.40 0.62
N GLY A 195 13.59 3.87 1.28
CA GLY A 195 12.27 4.08 0.69
C GLY A 195 11.45 2.80 0.46
N PHE A 196 11.84 1.67 1.07
CA PHE A 196 11.07 0.42 0.97
C PHE A 196 11.34 -0.50 2.17
N SER A 197 10.73 -0.17 3.31
CA SER A 197 10.90 -0.88 4.58
C SER A 197 9.94 -2.08 4.75
N TYR A 198 10.17 -2.92 5.76
CA TYR A 198 9.23 -3.97 6.14
C TYR A 198 7.84 -3.40 6.50
N SER A 199 7.80 -2.26 7.20
CA SER A 199 6.55 -1.60 7.54
C SER A 199 5.78 -1.12 6.32
N ASP A 200 6.47 -0.66 5.27
CA ASP A 200 5.85 -0.29 3.99
C ASP A 200 5.25 -1.52 3.31
N VAL A 201 6.02 -2.62 3.24
CA VAL A 201 5.55 -3.90 2.70
C VAL A 201 4.24 -4.31 3.36
N LEU A 202 4.25 -4.33 4.68
CA LEU A 202 3.08 -4.76 5.43
C LEU A 202 1.91 -3.78 5.28
N ALA A 203 2.18 -2.48 5.23
CA ALA A 203 1.19 -1.44 5.06
C ALA A 203 0.40 -1.61 3.76
N TYR A 204 1.05 -1.70 2.59
CA TYR A 204 0.31 -1.86 1.34
C TYR A 204 -0.31 -3.26 1.18
N CYS A 205 0.31 -4.30 1.77
CA CYS A 205 -0.25 -5.65 1.74
C CYS A 205 -1.56 -5.71 2.53
N ASP A 206 -1.56 -5.17 3.76
CA ASP A 206 -2.76 -5.03 4.57
C ASP A 206 -3.77 -4.12 3.86
N ALA A 207 -3.32 -2.98 3.30
CA ALA A 207 -4.20 -2.05 2.60
C ALA A 207 -4.98 -2.66 1.44
N TRP A 208 -4.33 -3.52 0.63
CA TRP A 208 -4.96 -4.24 -0.47
C TRP A 208 -6.03 -5.21 0.03
N LEU A 209 -5.72 -5.98 1.09
CA LEU A 209 -6.65 -6.94 1.71
C LEU A 209 -7.86 -6.21 2.31
N LEU A 210 -7.61 -5.09 2.99
CA LEU A 210 -8.65 -4.25 3.59
C LEU A 210 -9.58 -3.67 2.52
N ALA A 211 -9.01 -2.99 1.52
CA ALA A 211 -9.80 -2.33 0.47
C ALA A 211 -10.66 -3.32 -0.31
N ARG A 212 -10.12 -4.50 -0.65
CA ARG A 212 -10.87 -5.57 -1.33
C ARG A 212 -12.07 -6.06 -0.49
N SER A 213 -11.87 -6.22 0.81
CA SER A 213 -12.95 -6.63 1.73
C SER A 213 -14.01 -5.53 1.86
N MET A 214 -13.59 -4.27 2.05
CA MET A 214 -14.49 -3.11 2.16
C MET A 214 -15.32 -2.89 0.89
N GLN A 215 -14.73 -3.03 -0.30
CA GLN A 215 -15.45 -2.94 -1.58
C GLN A 215 -16.52 -4.02 -1.74
N SER A 216 -16.29 -5.21 -1.16
CA SER A 216 -17.23 -6.33 -1.23
C SER A 216 -18.34 -6.23 -0.19
N ASN A 217 -18.09 -5.56 0.95
CA ASN A 217 -18.98 -5.53 2.11
C ASN A 217 -19.05 -4.12 2.72
N SER A 218 -19.66 -3.17 1.99
CA SER A 218 -19.86 -1.81 2.49
C SER A 218 -20.83 -1.80 3.67
N SER A 219 -20.40 -1.20 4.78
CA SER A 219 -21.18 -0.99 5.98
C SER A 219 -20.48 0.05 6.87
N GLU A 220 -21.19 0.50 7.90
CA GLU A 220 -20.62 1.38 8.92
C GLU A 220 -19.44 0.75 9.69
N ARG A 221 -19.26 -0.57 9.61
CA ARG A 221 -18.17 -1.36 10.22
C ARG A 221 -17.22 -1.97 9.20
N SER A 222 -17.24 -1.49 7.96
CA SER A 222 -16.50 -2.11 6.86
C SER A 222 -14.99 -2.21 7.14
N LEU A 223 -14.39 -1.20 7.78
CA LEU A 223 -12.96 -1.20 8.07
C LEU A 223 -12.61 -2.16 9.21
N SER A 224 -13.33 -2.13 10.33
CA SER A 224 -13.05 -3.06 11.44
C SER A 224 -13.37 -4.51 11.06
N ALA A 225 -14.41 -4.76 10.26
CA ALA A 225 -14.71 -6.09 9.74
C ALA A 225 -13.58 -6.60 8.83
N ALA A 226 -13.07 -5.75 7.94
CA ALA A 226 -11.93 -6.08 7.08
C ALA A 226 -10.65 -6.33 7.89
N MET A 227 -10.36 -5.50 8.90
CA MET A 227 -9.23 -5.67 9.81
C MET A 227 -9.35 -6.95 10.63
N ARG A 228 -10.55 -7.31 11.08
CA ARG A 228 -10.80 -8.54 11.83
C ARG A 228 -10.51 -9.80 11.01
N ASP A 229 -10.91 -9.83 9.74
CA ASP A 229 -10.58 -10.91 8.80
C ASP A 229 -9.07 -10.96 8.50
N THR A 230 -8.45 -9.80 8.35
CA THR A 230 -7.05 -9.67 7.94
C THR A 230 -6.11 -10.03 9.11
N PHE A 231 -6.34 -9.45 10.28
CA PHE A 231 -5.46 -9.56 11.46
C PHE A 231 -5.61 -10.85 12.25
N VAL A 232 -6.43 -11.81 11.81
CA VAL A 232 -6.37 -13.19 12.36
C VAL A 232 -5.05 -13.89 12.00
N GLN A 233 -4.37 -13.42 10.95
CA GLN A 233 -3.11 -13.96 10.48
C GLN A 233 -1.92 -13.16 11.02
N SER A 234 -0.78 -13.84 11.20
CA SER A 234 0.51 -13.19 11.43
C SER A 234 0.89 -12.27 10.28
N GLU A 235 1.79 -11.31 10.53
CA GLU A 235 2.23 -10.31 9.55
C GLU A 235 2.80 -10.96 8.30
N THR A 236 3.66 -11.96 8.47
CA THR A 236 4.25 -12.73 7.38
C THR A 236 3.20 -13.48 6.56
N ASN A 237 2.16 -14.02 7.21
CA ASN A 237 1.08 -14.71 6.51
C ASN A 237 0.16 -13.74 5.74
N ARG A 238 -0.02 -12.51 6.22
CA ARG A 238 -0.78 -11.49 5.48
C ARG A 238 -0.05 -11.04 4.22
N ILE A 239 1.28 -10.87 4.30
CA ILE A 239 2.13 -10.58 3.13
C ILE A 239 2.06 -11.73 2.12
N LYS A 240 2.15 -12.99 2.57
CA LYS A 240 1.93 -14.16 1.71
C LYS A 240 0.54 -14.20 1.09
N ARG A 241 -0.51 -13.91 1.88
CA ARG A 241 -1.90 -13.86 1.41
C ARG A 241 -2.08 -12.80 0.32
N PHE A 242 -1.47 -11.64 0.47
CA PHE A 242 -1.42 -10.60 -0.58
C PHE A 242 -0.80 -11.17 -1.85
N TYR A 243 0.42 -11.71 -1.79
CA TYR A 243 1.12 -12.25 -2.96
C TYR A 243 0.32 -13.34 -3.68
N GLN A 244 -0.26 -14.27 -2.91
CA GLN A 244 -1.12 -15.34 -3.44
C GLN A 244 -2.42 -14.80 -4.05
N SER A 245 -3.00 -13.75 -3.48
CA SER A 245 -4.28 -13.21 -3.96
C SER A 245 -4.11 -12.30 -5.18
N ARG A 246 -3.15 -11.38 -5.12
CA ARG A 246 -2.91 -10.32 -6.10
C ARG A 246 -2.17 -10.81 -7.33
N PHE A 247 -1.18 -11.69 -7.15
CA PHE A 247 -0.31 -12.17 -8.22
C PHE A 247 -0.43 -13.68 -8.47
N LYS A 248 -1.37 -14.37 -7.81
CA LYS A 248 -1.50 -15.84 -7.87
C LYS A 248 -0.24 -16.58 -7.43
N GLY A 249 0.57 -15.96 -6.56
CA GLY A 249 1.83 -16.51 -6.11
C GLY A 249 2.87 -16.68 -7.22
N SER A 250 2.78 -15.90 -8.30
CA SER A 250 3.63 -16.02 -9.49
C SER A 250 4.53 -14.80 -9.64
N ALA A 251 5.84 -15.05 -9.70
CA ALA A 251 6.83 -14.01 -9.99
C ALA A 251 6.66 -13.46 -11.41
N ASP A 252 6.30 -14.31 -12.38
CA ASP A 252 6.06 -13.90 -13.77
C ASP A 252 4.91 -12.89 -13.87
N ASN A 253 3.82 -13.10 -13.11
CA ASN A 253 2.69 -12.18 -13.08
C ASN A 253 3.12 -10.78 -12.57
N LEU A 254 3.91 -10.76 -11.49
CA LEU A 254 4.45 -9.53 -10.93
C LEU A 254 5.39 -8.83 -11.91
N VAL A 255 6.32 -9.56 -12.54
CA VAL A 255 7.24 -9.01 -13.55
C VAL A 255 6.47 -8.37 -14.70
N ILE A 256 5.43 -9.04 -15.22
CA ILE A 256 4.62 -8.51 -16.32
C ILE A 256 3.86 -7.25 -15.89
N ALA A 257 3.22 -7.26 -14.72
CA ALA A 257 2.53 -6.09 -14.18
C ALA A 257 3.49 -4.90 -13.97
N PHE A 258 4.68 -5.15 -13.42
CA PHE A 258 5.66 -4.10 -13.15
C PHE A 258 6.28 -3.52 -14.43
N ARG A 259 6.54 -4.34 -15.45
CA ARG A 259 6.98 -3.87 -16.77
C ARG A 259 6.00 -2.86 -17.36
N LYS A 260 4.71 -3.19 -17.37
CA LYS A 260 3.67 -2.30 -17.90
C LYS A 260 3.67 -0.95 -17.20
N LEU A 261 3.81 -0.93 -15.86
CA LEU A 261 3.94 0.33 -15.11
C LEU A 261 5.16 1.15 -15.53
N VAL A 262 6.32 0.50 -15.66
CA VAL A 262 7.57 1.18 -16.05
C VAL A 262 7.49 1.73 -17.47
N ASP A 263 6.76 1.06 -18.37
CA ASP A 263 6.50 1.54 -19.72
C ASP A 263 5.61 2.80 -19.73
N GLY A 264 4.88 3.08 -18.65
CA GLY A 264 4.11 4.29 -18.41
C GLY A 264 2.82 4.02 -17.65
N ILE A 265 2.13 5.10 -17.24
CA ILE A 265 0.78 4.98 -16.66
C ILE A 265 -0.25 5.12 -17.79
N ASP A 266 -1.13 4.12 -17.91
CA ASP A 266 -2.28 4.08 -18.79
C ASP A 266 -3.41 4.90 -18.14
N VAL A 267 -3.60 6.13 -18.61
CA VAL A 267 -4.58 7.05 -18.05
C VAL A 267 -5.79 7.15 -18.98
N GLY A 268 -6.93 6.57 -18.58
CA GLY A 268 -8.23 6.91 -19.18
C GLY A 268 -8.72 8.31 -18.76
N LYS A 269 -9.75 8.84 -19.43
CA LYS A 269 -10.34 10.21 -19.32
C LYS A 269 -9.39 11.41 -19.54
N PHE A 270 -8.08 11.24 -19.42
CA PHE A 270 -7.08 12.17 -19.93
C PHE A 270 -6.53 11.62 -21.25
N GLU A 271 -7.33 11.72 -22.31
CA GLU A 271 -6.83 11.47 -23.66
C GLU A 271 -5.61 12.37 -23.92
N ASN A 272 -4.50 11.79 -24.38
CA ASN A 272 -3.25 12.46 -24.78
C ASN A 272 -2.22 12.85 -23.69
N ILE A 273 -2.16 12.15 -22.55
CA ILE A 273 -0.92 12.22 -21.74
C ILE A 273 0.11 11.29 -22.38
N ALA A 274 1.14 11.86 -23.00
CA ALA A 274 2.22 11.09 -23.60
C ALA A 274 2.90 10.18 -22.56
N ALA A 275 3.23 8.94 -22.94
CA ALA A 275 3.97 8.00 -22.09
C ALA A 275 5.25 8.63 -21.48
N SER A 276 5.89 9.55 -22.21
CA SER A 276 7.04 10.31 -21.72
C SER A 276 6.74 11.20 -20.51
N PHE A 277 5.53 11.75 -20.38
CA PHE A 277 5.13 12.56 -19.23
C PHE A 277 4.83 11.69 -18.00
N THR A 278 4.14 10.56 -18.17
CA THR A 278 3.86 9.66 -17.05
C THR A 278 5.14 8.97 -16.56
N GLN A 279 6.05 8.60 -17.46
CA GLN A 279 7.39 8.14 -17.10
C GLN A 279 8.22 9.21 -16.38
N TRP A 280 8.15 10.46 -16.83
CA TRP A 280 8.79 11.58 -16.14
C TRP A 280 8.23 11.74 -14.72
N LEU A 281 6.90 11.70 -14.54
CA LEU A 281 6.27 11.74 -13.22
C LEU A 281 6.75 10.60 -12.33
N LEU A 282 6.71 9.35 -12.83
CA LEU A 282 7.20 8.17 -12.12
C LEU A 282 8.66 8.34 -11.68
N THR A 283 9.49 8.91 -12.54
CA THR A 283 10.90 9.20 -12.21
C THR A 283 11.02 10.20 -11.05
N GLN A 284 10.18 11.26 -11.04
CA GLN A 284 10.18 12.26 -9.96
C GLN A 284 9.73 11.67 -8.62
N VAL A 285 8.61 10.93 -8.61
CA VAL A 285 8.07 10.34 -7.37
C VAL A 285 8.93 9.19 -6.83
N ALA A 286 9.72 8.56 -7.69
CA ALA A 286 10.71 7.56 -7.33
C ALA A 286 12.03 8.15 -6.81
N HIS A 287 12.21 9.48 -6.88
CA HIS A 287 13.50 10.14 -6.64
C HIS A 287 14.66 9.54 -7.45
N ALA A 288 14.35 9.06 -8.66
CA ALA A 288 15.31 8.37 -9.51
C ALA A 288 15.88 9.33 -10.58
N SER A 289 17.11 9.09 -11.03
CA SER A 289 17.67 9.81 -12.18
C SER A 289 17.13 9.28 -13.52
N ARG A 290 16.60 8.05 -13.53
CA ARG A 290 15.91 7.40 -14.65
C ARG A 290 15.09 6.21 -14.16
N LEU A 291 14.08 5.81 -14.92
CA LEU A 291 13.41 4.52 -14.72
C LEU A 291 14.34 3.32 -15.03
N PRO A 292 14.06 2.14 -14.45
CA PRO A 292 14.81 0.92 -14.77
C PRO A 292 14.60 0.53 -16.24
N ASN A 293 15.64 0.00 -16.90
CA ASN A 293 15.46 -0.68 -18.19
C ASN A 293 14.88 -2.09 -17.96
N GLN A 294 14.44 -2.76 -19.03
CA GLN A 294 13.74 -4.05 -18.95
C GLN A 294 14.46 -5.11 -18.07
N MET A 295 15.78 -5.24 -18.17
CA MET A 295 16.53 -6.22 -17.37
C MET A 295 16.55 -5.84 -15.88
N GLU A 296 16.59 -4.54 -15.57
CA GLU A 296 16.59 -4.04 -14.20
C GLU A 296 15.20 -4.14 -13.59
N THR A 297 14.16 -3.85 -14.39
CA THR A 297 12.75 -4.06 -14.04
C THR A 297 12.49 -5.52 -13.66
N ASP A 298 12.96 -6.46 -14.49
CA ASP A 298 12.83 -7.89 -14.22
C ASP A 298 13.54 -8.28 -12.92
N THR A 299 14.76 -7.77 -12.72
CA THR A 299 15.55 -8.08 -11.53
C THR A 299 14.85 -7.57 -10.27
N LEU A 300 14.36 -6.33 -10.27
CA LEU A 300 13.61 -5.73 -9.16
C LEU A 300 12.37 -6.57 -8.83
N ALA A 301 11.55 -6.89 -9.83
CA ALA A 301 10.33 -7.65 -9.66
C ALA A 301 10.58 -9.09 -9.18
N LEU A 302 11.61 -9.77 -9.70
CA LEU A 302 11.95 -11.13 -9.29
C LEU A 302 12.45 -11.20 -7.84
N ILE A 303 13.33 -10.29 -7.44
CA ILE A 303 13.85 -10.22 -6.07
C ILE A 303 12.70 -9.91 -5.09
N TYR A 304 11.81 -8.98 -5.46
CA TYR A 304 10.66 -8.66 -4.65
C TYR A 304 9.67 -9.83 -4.53
N ALA A 305 9.38 -10.53 -5.64
CA ALA A 305 8.55 -11.73 -5.61
C ALA A 305 9.15 -12.80 -4.68
N ALA A 306 10.47 -13.03 -4.77
CA ALA A 306 11.18 -13.96 -3.89
C ALA A 306 11.12 -13.52 -2.41
N PHE A 307 11.22 -12.22 -2.15
CA PHE A 307 11.04 -11.67 -0.81
C PHE A 307 9.62 -11.97 -0.27
N LEU A 308 8.57 -11.70 -1.05
CA LEU A 308 7.18 -11.97 -0.65
C LEU A 308 6.93 -13.46 -0.40
N GLU A 309 7.48 -14.34 -1.24
CA GLU A 309 7.29 -15.79 -1.15
C GLU A 309 7.98 -16.38 0.09
N ASN A 310 9.17 -15.89 0.42
CA ASN A 310 10.02 -16.46 1.47
C ASN A 310 9.80 -15.87 2.87
N MET A 311 8.78 -15.03 3.06
CA MET A 311 8.51 -14.43 4.38
C MET A 311 8.32 -15.48 5.48
N GLY A 312 9.18 -15.49 6.50
CA GLY A 312 9.08 -16.44 7.60
C GLY A 312 9.35 -17.90 7.21
N ARG A 313 10.19 -18.13 6.19
CA ARG A 313 10.94 -19.38 6.02
C ARG A 313 12.26 -19.29 6.77
#